data_AF-K8X603-F1
#
_entry.id   AF-K8X603-F1
#
_cell.length_a   1.000
_cell.length_b   1.000
_cell.length_c   1.000
_cell.angle_alpha   90.00
_cell.angle_beta   90.00
_cell.angle_gamma   90.00
#
_symmetry.space_group_name_H-M   'P 1'
#
loop_
_entity.id
_entity.type
_entity.pdbx_description
1 polymer ?
#
loop_
_entity_poly.entity_id
_entity_poly.type
_entity_poly.pdbx_seq_one_letter_code
_entity_poly.pdbx_strand_id
1 'polypeptide(L)'
;VGNNIANYNSYPRLVGETGGKDFVLAHSSANPDTLTTALLRGAFDYQGQKCSAASRAFVPKSVWAKMGDNFIEKASTLKYGDVTDFSNFGGAVIDRRAFDRNADAIARAKATSSLTIAAGGHVDDSIGYFVDPTVLLGDDPTDEAFRTEYFGPILSVHVYDDSAT
;
A
#
# COMPACT_ATOMS: atom_id res chain seq x y z
N VAL A 1 0.09 -25.76 21.78
CA VAL A 1 0.76 -26.97 21.22
C VAL A 1 1.74 -27.57 22.22
N GLY A 2 2.76 -26.83 22.70
CA GLY A 2 3.75 -27.34 23.66
C GLY A 2 3.15 -28.00 24.92
N ASN A 3 2.18 -27.35 25.58
CA ASN A 3 1.55 -27.89 26.79
C ASN A 3 0.73 -29.19 26.58
N ASN A 4 0.45 -29.57 25.33
CA ASN A 4 -0.37 -30.74 25.00
C ASN A 4 0.45 -31.82 24.28
N ILE A 5 1.79 -31.77 24.34
CA ILE A 5 2.64 -32.64 23.50
C ILE A 5 2.39 -34.14 23.71
N ALA A 6 2.07 -34.54 24.94
CA ALA A 6 1.75 -35.93 25.32
C ALA A 6 0.40 -36.42 24.75
N ASN A 7 -0.46 -35.51 24.30
CA ASN A 7 -1.80 -35.84 23.80
C ASN A 7 -1.83 -36.05 22.28
N TYR A 8 -0.70 -35.87 21.58
CA TYR A 8 -0.63 -36.06 20.13
C TYR A 8 -0.02 -37.43 19.79
N ASN A 9 -0.67 -38.16 18.87
CA ASN A 9 -0.19 -39.45 18.37
C ASN A 9 1.14 -39.35 17.58
N SER A 10 1.42 -38.17 17.04
CA SER A 10 2.62 -37.86 16.27
C SER A 10 3.11 -36.47 16.63
N TYR A 11 4.40 -36.21 16.39
CA TYR A 11 5.00 -34.90 16.64
C TYR A 11 4.29 -33.81 15.81
N PRO A 12 3.66 -32.80 16.44
CA PRO A 12 2.99 -31.74 15.70
C PRO A 12 3.98 -30.92 14.87
N ARG A 13 3.70 -30.77 13.57
CA ARG A 13 4.46 -29.89 12.68
C ARG A 13 3.65 -28.62 12.45
N LEU A 14 4.17 -27.48 12.87
CA LEU A 14 3.54 -26.19 12.67
C LEU A 14 4.24 -25.49 11.51
N VAL A 15 3.54 -25.39 10.38
CA VAL A 15 4.00 -24.69 9.18
C VAL A 15 3.02 -23.56 8.95
N GLY A 16 3.52 -22.33 8.93
CA GLY A 16 2.72 -21.13 8.75
C GLY A 16 3.54 -20.01 8.17
N GLU A 17 2.84 -19.02 7.65
CA GLU A 17 3.37 -17.78 7.08
C GLU A 17 2.59 -16.60 7.68
N THR A 18 3.19 -15.42 7.66
CA THR A 18 2.56 -14.19 8.16
C THR A 18 2.30 -13.22 7.01
N GLY A 19 1.56 -12.15 7.28
CA GLY A 19 1.53 -10.99 6.39
C GLY A 19 2.87 -10.26 6.35
N GLY A 20 2.94 -9.23 5.51
CA GLY A 20 4.16 -8.49 5.22
C GLY A 20 3.86 -7.14 4.59
N LYS A 21 4.42 -6.09 5.18
CA LYS A 21 4.38 -4.75 4.60
C LYS A 21 5.62 -4.52 3.73
N ASP A 22 5.52 -4.89 2.45
CA ASP A 22 6.65 -4.81 1.54
C ASP A 22 7.06 -3.36 1.24
N PHE A 23 8.34 -3.18 0.93
CA PHE A 23 8.93 -1.90 0.60
C PHE A 23 9.58 -1.91 -0.78
N VAL A 24 9.61 -0.73 -1.41
CA VAL A 24 10.40 -0.46 -2.60
C VAL A 24 11.42 0.62 -2.25
N LEU A 25 12.70 0.34 -2.43
CA LEU A 25 13.77 1.34 -2.33
C LEU A 25 14.33 1.58 -3.74
N ALA A 26 14.20 2.80 -4.24
CA ALA A 26 14.79 3.19 -5.51
C ALA A 26 16.16 3.84 -5.26
N HIS A 27 17.16 3.48 -6.07
CA HIS A 27 18.43 4.21 -6.14
C HIS A 27 18.31 5.38 -7.12
N SER A 28 19.20 6.37 -7.07
CA SER A 28 19.19 7.54 -7.98
C SER A 28 19.35 7.16 -9.45
N SER A 29 19.87 5.96 -9.73
CA SER A 29 19.98 5.38 -11.07
C SER A 29 18.74 4.59 -11.52
N ALA A 30 17.67 4.54 -10.73
CA ALA A 30 16.47 3.80 -11.08
C ALA A 30 15.81 4.39 -12.33
N ASN A 31 15.33 3.52 -13.22
CA ASN A 31 14.56 3.96 -14.38
C ASN A 31 13.17 4.47 -13.92
N PRO A 32 12.80 5.73 -14.24
CA PRO A 32 11.54 6.34 -13.81
C PRO A 32 10.26 5.59 -14.24
N ASP A 33 10.21 5.08 -15.47
CA ASP A 33 9.02 4.42 -16.02
C ASP A 33 8.84 3.02 -15.44
N THR A 34 9.95 2.29 -15.28
CA THR A 34 9.95 0.99 -14.60
C THR A 34 9.50 1.14 -13.15
N LEU A 35 10.01 2.15 -12.44
CA LEU A 35 9.62 2.40 -11.06
C LEU A 35 8.14 2.78 -10.95
N THR A 36 7.64 3.65 -11.83
CA THR A 36 6.22 4.02 -11.89
C THR A 36 5.33 2.78 -12.00
N THR A 37 5.66 1.89 -12.95
CA THR A 37 4.90 0.66 -13.17
C THR A 37 4.97 -0.27 -11.96
N ALA A 38 6.16 -0.43 -11.37
CA ALA A 38 6.37 -1.27 -10.21
C ALA A 38 5.57 -0.79 -8.99
N LEU A 39 5.52 0.52 -8.74
CA LEU A 39 4.75 1.10 -7.63
C LEU A 39 3.25 0.95 -7.87
N LEU A 40 2.75 1.28 -9.06
CA LEU A 40 1.31 1.17 -9.37
C LEU A 40 0.82 -0.28 -9.18
N ARG A 41 1.50 -1.25 -9.79
CA ARG A 41 1.06 -2.66 -9.69
C ARG A 41 1.35 -3.25 -8.31
N GLY A 42 2.51 -2.95 -7.74
CA GLY A 42 2.90 -3.48 -6.43
C GLY A 42 1.97 -3.03 -5.31
N ALA A 43 1.51 -1.77 -5.34
CA ALA A 43 0.63 -1.24 -4.32
C ALA A 43 -0.85 -1.54 -4.55
N PHE A 44 -1.28 -1.53 -5.82
CA PHE A 44 -2.71 -1.48 -6.15
C PHE A 44 -3.24 -2.75 -6.82
N ASP A 45 -2.40 -3.70 -7.25
CA ASP A 45 -2.90 -5.00 -7.69
C ASP A 45 -3.67 -5.69 -6.55
N TYR A 46 -4.85 -6.22 -6.85
CA TYR A 46 -5.74 -6.84 -5.85
C TYR A 46 -5.99 -5.94 -4.62
N GLN A 47 -6.15 -4.64 -4.86
CA GLN A 47 -6.44 -3.62 -3.84
C GLN A 47 -5.41 -3.61 -2.69
N GLY A 48 -4.17 -4.02 -2.93
CA GLY A 48 -3.15 -4.11 -1.88
C GLY A 48 -3.42 -5.18 -0.81
N GLN A 49 -4.24 -6.19 -1.14
CA GLN A 49 -4.61 -7.28 -0.21
C GLN A 49 -3.80 -8.57 -0.41
N LYS A 50 -2.68 -8.48 -1.15
CA LYS A 50 -1.67 -9.54 -1.19
C LYS A 50 -0.79 -9.44 0.05
N CYS A 51 -0.30 -10.58 0.54
CA CYS A 51 0.65 -10.63 1.66
C CYS A 51 2.00 -9.94 1.40
N SER A 52 2.27 -9.57 0.14
CA SER A 52 3.49 -8.94 -0.36
C SER A 52 3.21 -7.62 -1.10
N ALA A 53 2.09 -6.95 -0.81
CA ALA A 53 1.76 -5.69 -1.45
C ALA A 53 2.76 -4.59 -1.06
N ALA A 54 3.31 -3.90 -2.07
CA ALA A 54 4.23 -2.79 -1.86
C ALA A 54 3.48 -1.63 -1.19
N SER A 55 3.68 -1.48 0.11
CA SER A 55 2.92 -0.51 0.91
C SER A 55 3.76 0.71 1.30
N ARG A 56 5.06 0.68 1.00
CA ARG A 56 6.03 1.76 1.28
C ARG A 56 7.00 1.92 0.12
N ALA A 57 7.30 3.15 -0.25
CA ALA A 57 8.35 3.46 -1.21
C ALA A 57 9.30 4.52 -0.67
N PHE A 58 10.58 4.33 -0.91
CA PHE A 58 11.65 5.27 -0.62
C PHE A 58 12.27 5.67 -1.95
N VAL A 59 12.01 6.90 -2.38
CA VAL A 59 12.37 7.37 -3.73
C VAL A 59 13.31 8.57 -3.61
N PRO A 60 14.44 8.61 -4.33
CA PRO A 60 15.35 9.74 -4.25
C PRO A 60 14.74 10.97 -4.90
N LYS A 61 15.04 12.17 -4.36
CA LYS A 61 14.60 13.46 -4.92
C LYS A 61 14.87 13.57 -6.42
N SER A 62 16.05 13.15 -6.88
CA SER A 62 16.43 13.23 -8.31
C SER A 62 15.57 12.38 -9.25
N VAL A 63 15.04 11.25 -8.78
CA VAL A 63 14.12 10.38 -9.54
C VAL A 63 12.69 10.85 -9.38
N TRP A 64 12.27 11.21 -8.17
CA TRP A 64 10.93 11.72 -7.90
C TRP A 64 10.61 12.96 -8.74
N ALA A 65 11.57 13.88 -8.89
CA ALA A 65 11.43 15.06 -9.74
C ALA A 65 11.12 14.74 -11.22
N LYS A 66 11.42 13.52 -11.69
CA LYS A 66 11.17 13.10 -13.08
C LYS A 66 9.87 12.32 -13.25
N MET A 67 9.31 11.76 -12.17
CA MET A 67 8.23 10.78 -12.26
C MET A 67 7.06 10.98 -11.30
N GLY A 68 7.23 11.75 -10.23
CA GLY A 68 6.25 11.89 -9.16
C GLY A 68 4.88 12.33 -9.67
N ASP A 69 4.84 13.39 -10.48
CA ASP A 69 3.60 13.92 -11.04
C ASP A 69 2.88 12.89 -11.92
N ASN A 70 3.59 12.26 -12.85
CA ASN A 70 3.05 11.21 -13.73
C ASN A 70 2.58 9.98 -12.94
N PHE A 71 3.29 9.61 -11.88
CA PHE A 71 2.90 8.52 -10.99
C PHE A 71 1.61 8.85 -10.24
N ILE A 72 1.52 10.05 -9.65
CA ILE A 72 0.33 10.54 -8.94
C ILE A 72 -0.87 10.61 -9.88
N GLU A 73 -0.69 11.16 -11.09
CA GLU A 73 -1.73 11.22 -12.11
C GLU A 73 -2.23 9.81 -12.46
N LYS A 74 -1.33 8.88 -12.77
CA LYS A 74 -1.71 7.49 -13.09
C LYS A 74 -2.42 6.81 -11.93
N ALA A 75 -1.95 6.99 -10.69
CA ALA A 75 -2.62 6.44 -9.51
C ALA A 75 -4.05 6.97 -9.38
N SER A 76 -4.27 8.28 -9.62
CA SER A 76 -5.58 8.92 -9.54
C SER A 76 -6.58 8.47 -10.61
N THR A 77 -6.08 7.90 -11.72
CA THR A 77 -6.92 7.41 -12.83
C THR A 77 -7.24 5.92 -12.75
N LEU A 78 -6.66 5.18 -11.79
CA LEU A 78 -6.98 3.78 -11.57
C LEU A 78 -8.44 3.62 -11.13
N LYS A 79 -9.19 2.78 -11.86
CA LYS A 79 -10.61 2.54 -11.58
C LYS A 79 -10.81 1.26 -10.82
N TYR A 80 -11.46 1.34 -9.67
CA TYR A 80 -12.01 0.19 -8.95
C TYR A 80 -13.53 0.14 -9.10
N GLY A 81 -14.08 -1.04 -9.30
CA GLY A 81 -15.52 -1.23 -9.53
C GLY A 81 -15.94 -2.70 -9.50
N ASP A 82 -17.09 -3.01 -10.08
CA ASP A 82 -17.53 -4.39 -10.26
C ASP A 82 -16.50 -5.16 -11.13
N VAL A 83 -16.01 -6.28 -10.62
CA VAL A 83 -14.99 -7.11 -11.26
C VAL A 83 -15.50 -7.83 -12.52
N THR A 84 -16.81 -7.82 -12.77
CA THR A 84 -17.40 -8.31 -14.02
C THR A 84 -17.27 -7.30 -15.16
N ASP A 85 -17.01 -6.03 -14.87
CA ASP A 85 -16.55 -5.04 -15.85
C ASP A 85 -15.01 -5.07 -15.92
N PHE A 86 -14.50 -5.67 -16.99
CA PHE A 86 -13.06 -5.84 -17.21
C PHE A 86 -12.30 -4.55 -17.59
N SER A 87 -12.98 -3.40 -17.67
CA SER A 87 -12.31 -2.11 -17.77
C SER A 87 -11.77 -1.61 -16.42
N ASN A 88 -12.26 -2.17 -15.31
CA ASN A 88 -11.76 -1.87 -13.98
C ASN A 88 -10.38 -2.49 -13.76
N PHE A 89 -9.50 -1.74 -13.11
CA PHE A 89 -8.20 -2.23 -12.67
C PHE A 89 -8.33 -3.20 -11.50
N GLY A 90 -9.30 -2.97 -10.62
CA GLY A 90 -9.50 -3.74 -9.40
C GLY A 90 -10.93 -3.66 -8.86
N GLY A 91 -11.16 -4.31 -7.72
CA GLY A 91 -12.45 -4.37 -7.04
C GLY A 91 -12.47 -3.69 -5.67
N ALA A 92 -13.33 -4.17 -4.78
CA ALA A 92 -13.44 -3.73 -3.39
C ALA A 92 -12.44 -4.43 -2.46
N VAL A 93 -12.24 -3.90 -1.26
CA VAL A 93 -11.62 -4.67 -0.16
C VAL A 93 -12.58 -5.76 0.33
N ILE A 94 -12.05 -6.80 0.97
CA ILE A 94 -12.76 -8.08 1.13
C ILE A 94 -14.01 -8.01 2.01
N ASP A 95 -13.97 -7.19 3.07
CA ASP A 95 -15.05 -7.10 4.05
C ASP A 95 -15.09 -5.74 4.76
N ARG A 96 -16.13 -5.54 5.57
CA ARG A 96 -16.35 -4.34 6.37
C ARG A 96 -15.18 -4.02 7.30
N ARG A 97 -14.53 -5.02 7.89
CA ARG A 97 -13.43 -4.82 8.84
C ARG A 97 -12.18 -4.32 8.11
N ALA A 98 -11.92 -4.82 6.91
CA ALA A 98 -10.88 -4.32 6.03
C ALA A 98 -11.19 -2.88 5.59
N PHE A 99 -12.44 -2.59 5.23
CA PHE A 99 -12.89 -1.24 4.88
C PHE A 99 -12.65 -0.24 6.01
N ASP A 100 -13.17 -0.53 7.21
CA ASP A 100 -13.06 0.35 8.38
C ASP A 100 -11.60 0.65 8.71
N ARG A 101 -10.73 -0.36 8.67
CA ARG A 101 -9.29 -0.18 8.89
C ARG A 101 -8.67 0.81 7.89
N ASN A 102 -9.03 0.71 6.62
CA ASN A 102 -8.51 1.60 5.58
C ASN A 102 -9.12 3.00 5.68
N ALA A 103 -10.41 3.10 5.99
CA ALA A 103 -11.08 4.36 6.24
C ALA A 103 -10.45 5.11 7.42
N ASP A 104 -10.17 4.41 8.53
CA ASP A 104 -9.48 4.95 9.70
C ASP A 104 -8.05 5.39 9.36
N ALA A 105 -7.30 4.59 8.59
CA ALA A 105 -5.96 4.93 8.16
C ALA A 105 -5.94 6.22 7.30
N ILE A 106 -6.88 6.35 6.37
CA ILE A 106 -7.03 7.54 5.51
C ILE A 106 -7.48 8.74 6.34
N ALA A 107 -8.44 8.58 7.26
CA ALA A 107 -8.90 9.64 8.14
C ALA A 107 -7.75 10.14 9.04
N ARG A 108 -6.95 9.24 9.58
CA ARG A 108 -5.76 9.58 10.37
C ARG A 108 -4.72 10.31 9.52
N ALA A 109 -4.46 9.85 8.29
CA ALA A 109 -3.54 10.53 7.38
C ALA A 109 -3.99 11.96 7.06
N LYS A 110 -5.30 12.21 6.87
CA LYS A 110 -5.86 13.57 6.69
C LYS A 110 -5.63 14.48 7.91
N ALA A 111 -5.60 13.91 9.10
CA ALA A 111 -5.42 14.65 10.36
C ALA A 111 -3.94 14.85 10.74
N THR A 112 -3.01 14.17 10.06
CA THR A 112 -1.57 14.25 10.34
C THR A 112 -0.90 15.29 9.44
N SER A 113 -0.40 16.39 10.01
CA SER A 113 0.18 17.51 9.26
C SER A 113 1.46 17.17 8.49
N SER A 114 2.18 16.12 8.88
CA SER A 114 3.39 15.64 8.19
C SER A 114 3.07 14.69 7.02
N LEU A 115 1.79 14.40 6.77
CA LEU A 115 1.34 13.57 5.67
C LEU A 115 0.53 14.41 4.68
N THR A 116 0.76 14.16 3.39
CA THR A 116 -0.04 14.73 2.30
C THR A 116 -0.67 13.59 1.51
N ILE A 117 -1.98 13.66 1.27
CA ILE A 117 -2.65 12.76 0.32
C ILE A 117 -2.44 13.34 -1.09
N ALA A 118 -1.56 12.72 -1.87
CA ALA A 118 -1.25 13.16 -3.22
C ALA A 118 -2.22 12.62 -4.28
N ALA A 119 -2.82 11.45 -4.04
CA ALA A 119 -3.87 10.87 -4.87
C ALA A 119 -4.84 10.06 -4.00
N GLY A 120 -6.10 9.94 -4.45
CA GLY A 120 -7.14 9.14 -3.80
C GLY A 120 -7.58 9.70 -2.44
N GLY A 121 -7.71 8.83 -1.44
CA GLY A 121 -8.12 9.21 -0.09
C GLY A 121 -9.65 9.32 0.10
N HIS A 122 -10.44 8.76 -0.81
CA HIS A 122 -11.87 8.58 -0.64
C HIS A 122 -12.19 7.09 -0.36
N VAL A 123 -13.28 6.87 0.38
CA VAL A 123 -13.82 5.56 0.72
C VAL A 123 -15.33 5.63 0.61
N ASP A 124 -15.95 4.56 0.10
CA ASP A 124 -17.39 4.44 -0.07
C ASP A 124 -17.82 2.99 0.15
N ASP A 125 -18.73 2.75 1.10
CA ASP A 125 -19.32 1.44 1.38
C ASP A 125 -20.78 1.30 0.92
N SER A 126 -21.31 2.27 0.14
CA SER A 126 -22.72 2.32 -0.26
C SER A 126 -23.17 1.13 -1.13
N ILE A 127 -22.29 0.60 -1.97
CA ILE A 127 -22.57 -0.50 -2.91
C ILE A 127 -21.57 -1.66 -2.83
N GLY A 128 -20.59 -1.55 -1.95
CA GLY A 128 -19.46 -2.47 -1.80
C GLY A 128 -18.32 -1.75 -1.08
N TYR A 129 -17.35 -2.48 -0.56
CA TYR A 129 -16.30 -1.91 0.30
C TYR A 129 -15.17 -1.24 -0.53
N PHE A 130 -15.44 -0.09 -1.14
CA PHE A 130 -14.49 0.55 -2.05
C PHE A 130 -13.58 1.54 -1.33
N VAL A 131 -12.27 1.42 -1.60
CA VAL A 131 -11.22 2.31 -1.12
C VAL A 131 -10.41 2.74 -2.33
N ASP A 132 -10.28 4.04 -2.55
CA ASP A 132 -9.52 4.56 -3.68
C ASP A 132 -8.02 4.21 -3.57
N PRO A 133 -7.34 3.94 -4.71
CA PRO A 133 -5.89 3.95 -4.77
C PRO A 133 -5.31 5.24 -4.19
N THR A 134 -4.67 5.12 -3.04
CA THR A 134 -4.27 6.27 -2.22
C THR A 134 -2.75 6.35 -2.14
N VAL A 135 -2.21 7.53 -2.46
CA VAL A 135 -0.78 7.84 -2.34
C VAL A 135 -0.60 8.85 -1.22
N LEU A 136 0.15 8.46 -0.19
CA LEU A 136 0.57 9.34 0.90
C LEU A 136 2.01 9.77 0.67
N LEU A 137 2.29 11.08 0.75
CA LEU A 137 3.65 11.61 0.86
C LEU A 137 3.93 11.90 2.33
N GLY A 138 5.06 11.44 2.83
CA GLY A 138 5.47 11.67 4.22
C GLY A 138 6.97 11.88 4.37
N ASP A 139 7.34 12.92 5.11
CA ASP A 139 8.74 13.28 5.36
C ASP A 139 9.36 12.51 6.53
N ASP A 140 8.53 11.95 7.41
CA ASP A 140 8.98 11.18 8.57
C ASP A 140 8.73 9.68 8.36
N PRO A 141 9.78 8.86 8.09
CA PRO A 141 9.63 7.42 7.90
C PRO A 141 9.28 6.66 9.20
N THR A 142 9.24 7.33 10.36
CA THR A 142 8.79 6.76 11.63
C THR A 142 7.27 6.84 11.83
N ASP A 143 6.56 7.60 10.99
CA ASP A 143 5.10 7.69 11.04
C ASP A 143 4.45 6.31 10.87
N GLU A 144 3.30 6.12 11.52
CA GLU A 144 2.57 4.87 11.48
C GLU A 144 2.17 4.42 10.06
N ALA A 145 1.96 5.34 9.10
CA ALA A 145 1.76 5.03 7.69
C ALA A 145 2.89 4.17 7.08
N PHE A 146 4.12 4.35 7.56
CA PHE A 146 5.29 3.59 7.14
C PHE A 146 5.58 2.35 8.00
N ARG A 147 4.85 2.06 9.08
CA ARG A 147 5.11 0.84 9.90
C ARG A 147 3.92 -0.09 10.03
N THR A 148 2.71 0.39 9.82
CA THR A 148 1.48 -0.39 10.00
C THR A 148 0.95 -0.90 8.68
N GLU A 149 0.61 -2.19 8.64
CA GLU A 149 0.04 -2.87 7.48
C GLU A 149 -1.50 -2.76 7.51
N TYR A 150 -2.07 -2.05 6.53
CA TYR A 150 -3.52 -1.84 6.44
C TYR A 150 -4.24 -2.87 5.57
N PHE A 151 -3.51 -3.66 4.75
CA PHE A 151 -4.11 -4.60 3.79
C PHE A 151 -5.14 -3.90 2.90
N GLY A 152 -4.67 -2.89 2.16
CA GLY A 152 -5.50 -2.07 1.30
C GLY A 152 -4.66 -1.20 0.36
N PRO A 153 -5.31 -0.46 -0.55
CA PRO A 153 -4.65 0.22 -1.67
C PRO A 153 -4.02 1.55 -1.23
N ILE A 154 -3.16 1.52 -0.21
CA ILE A 154 -2.52 2.70 0.38
C ILE A 154 -1.00 2.56 0.27
N LEU A 155 -0.37 3.39 -0.55
CA LEU A 155 1.08 3.49 -0.68
C LEU A 155 1.60 4.73 0.05
N SER A 156 2.52 4.55 1.00
CA SER A 156 3.26 5.65 1.60
C SER A 156 4.60 5.86 0.91
N VAL A 157 4.88 7.07 0.44
CA VAL A 157 6.12 7.42 -0.27
C VAL A 157 6.91 8.42 0.57
N HIS A 158 8.15 8.08 0.85
CA HIS A 158 9.13 8.98 1.43
C HIS A 158 10.14 9.39 0.35
N VAL A 159 10.26 10.69 0.12
CA VAL A 159 11.21 11.23 -0.87
C VAL A 159 12.49 11.66 -0.15
N TYR A 160 13.55 10.86 -0.30
CA TYR A 160 14.79 11.07 0.44
C TYR A 160 15.80 11.88 -0.36
N ASP A 161 16.68 12.61 0.34
CA ASP A 161 17.75 13.37 -0.27
C ASP A 161 18.91 12.47 -0.70
N ASP A 162 19.16 12.39 -2.00
CA ASP A 162 20.25 11.59 -2.59
C ASP A 162 21.51 12.41 -2.91
N SER A 163 21.54 13.68 -2.50
CA SER A 163 22.76 14.50 -2.56
C SER A 163 23.64 14.37 -1.32
N ALA A 164 23.09 13.80 -0.23
CA ALA A 164 23.82 13.55 1.00
C ALA A 164 24.76 12.35 0.84
N THR A 165 26.01 12.62 0.50
CA THR A 165 27.16 11.73 0.73
C THR A 165 27.58 11.72 2.18
#